data_AF-A0A0F4GZY5-F1
#
_entry.id   AF-A0A0F4GZY5-F1
#
_cell.length_a   1.000
_cell.length_b   1.000
_cell.length_c   1.000
_cell.angle_alpha   90.00
_cell.angle_beta   90.00
_cell.angle_gamma   90.00
#
_symmetry.space_group_name_H-M   'P 1'
#
loop_
_entity.id
_entity.type
_entity.pdbx_description
1 polymer ?
#
loop_
_entity_poly.entity_id
_entity_poly.type
_entity_poly.pdbx_seq_one_letter_code
_entity_poly.pdbx_strand_id
1 'polypeptide(L)'
;MDSKQNERSNGNAGMPELPHGWRMRNSAGEVVGPPVEDDYSGSDSGSDDPEGFNIRPDSEGWNDVEDDSEPVSIKCLLCDDVFADVKVTMEHCKTDHEFDFVDIKKAKELDFYSSIKLVNYIRSEVLAGEAKPDVQDPLAWADDKFLQPTLPDDALLFSLDELDESPLSDEEEVSSKAD
;
A
#
# COMPACT_ATOMS: atom_id res chain seq x y z
N MET A 1 -33.31 -33.06 62.26
CA MET A 1 -33.59 -33.43 60.84
C MET A 1 -33.39 -32.15 60.07
N ASP A 2 -32.13 -31.93 59.72
CA ASP A 2 -31.51 -30.62 59.65
C ASP A 2 -31.53 -30.03 58.24
N SER A 3 -31.65 -28.72 58.22
CA SER A 3 -31.77 -27.82 57.08
C SER A 3 -30.61 -28.00 56.09
N LYS A 4 -30.97 -28.21 54.81
CA LYS A 4 -30.02 -28.38 53.71
C LYS A 4 -29.67 -27.01 53.14
N GLN A 5 -28.47 -26.52 53.43
CA GLN A 5 -27.92 -25.28 52.87
C GLN A 5 -27.59 -25.44 51.38
N ASN A 6 -28.00 -24.42 50.62
CA ASN A 6 -27.75 -24.21 49.21
C ASN A 6 -26.38 -23.54 49.04
N GLU A 7 -25.40 -24.27 48.49
CA GLU A 7 -24.09 -23.73 48.16
C GLU A 7 -24.06 -23.25 46.70
N ARG A 8 -23.86 -21.93 46.54
CA ARG A 8 -23.72 -21.24 45.25
C ARG A 8 -22.45 -21.71 44.56
N SER A 9 -22.61 -22.27 43.36
CA SER A 9 -21.51 -22.50 42.42
C SER A 9 -20.96 -21.15 41.96
N ASN A 10 -19.81 -20.72 42.49
CA ASN A 10 -19.05 -19.62 41.90
C ASN A 10 -18.26 -20.20 40.72
N GLY A 11 -18.78 -19.98 39.51
CA GLY A 11 -18.03 -20.15 38.28
C GLY A 11 -16.85 -19.19 38.29
N ASN A 12 -15.64 -19.75 38.32
CA ASN A 12 -14.39 -19.04 38.08
C ASN A 12 -14.38 -18.57 36.62
N ALA A 13 -14.94 -17.39 36.35
CA ALA A 13 -14.79 -16.73 35.06
C ALA A 13 -13.29 -16.39 34.91
N GLY A 14 -12.60 -17.14 34.05
CA GLY A 14 -11.18 -16.96 33.77
C GLY A 14 -10.90 -15.51 33.36
N MET A 15 -10.23 -14.78 34.24
CA MET A 15 -9.65 -13.49 33.93
C MET A 15 -8.55 -13.66 32.88
N PRO A 16 -8.54 -12.87 31.79
CA PRO A 16 -7.43 -12.91 30.84
C PRO A 16 -6.15 -12.46 31.53
N GLU A 17 -5.08 -13.27 31.44
CA GLU A 17 -3.80 -12.92 32.05
C GLU A 17 -3.21 -11.70 31.36
N LEU A 18 -2.71 -10.75 32.16
CA LEU A 18 -2.09 -9.53 31.66
C LEU A 18 -0.67 -9.83 31.16
N PRO A 19 -0.23 -9.20 30.06
CA PRO A 19 1.18 -9.24 29.67
C PRO A 19 2.11 -8.72 30.77
N HIS A 20 3.38 -9.15 30.73
CA HIS A 20 4.37 -8.76 31.74
C HIS A 20 4.55 -7.23 31.77
N GLY A 21 4.64 -6.65 32.97
CA GLY A 21 4.79 -5.20 33.16
C GLY A 21 3.52 -4.37 32.91
N TRP A 22 2.38 -4.99 32.57
CA TRP A 22 1.13 -4.26 32.35
C TRP A 22 0.35 -4.07 33.65
N ARG A 23 -0.28 -2.91 33.76
CA ARG A 23 -1.14 -2.55 34.90
C ARG A 23 -2.49 -2.10 34.38
N MET A 24 -3.55 -2.78 34.82
CA MET A 24 -4.93 -2.41 34.50
C MET A 24 -5.64 -1.94 35.76
N ARG A 25 -6.38 -0.83 35.68
CA ARG A 25 -7.26 -0.36 36.75
C ARG A 25 -8.71 -0.49 36.31
N ASN A 26 -9.47 -1.32 37.01
CA ASN A 26 -10.90 -1.48 36.79
C ASN A 26 -11.68 -1.14 38.08
N SER A 27 -13.00 -1.24 38.03
CA SER A 27 -13.88 -0.98 39.18
C SER A 27 -13.68 -1.95 40.35
N ALA A 28 -12.97 -3.08 40.13
CA ALA A 28 -12.62 -4.06 41.16
C ALA A 28 -11.22 -3.82 41.76
N GLY A 29 -10.46 -2.85 41.25
CA GLY A 29 -9.14 -2.48 41.76
C GLY A 29 -8.06 -2.41 40.68
N GLU A 30 -6.82 -2.33 41.12
CA GLU A 30 -5.65 -2.36 40.25
C GLU A 30 -5.13 -3.79 40.15
N VAL A 31 -5.06 -4.31 38.93
CA VAL A 31 -4.51 -5.63 38.60
C VAL A 31 -3.18 -5.40 37.89
N VAL A 32 -2.11 -5.99 38.42
CA VAL A 32 -0.75 -5.89 37.87
C VAL A 32 -0.38 -7.26 37.32
N GLY A 33 0.10 -7.29 36.08
CA GLY A 33 0.64 -8.49 35.44
C GLY A 33 1.96 -8.94 36.08
N PRO A 34 2.52 -10.07 35.62
CA PRO A 34 3.78 -10.59 36.14
C PRO A 34 4.92 -9.55 36.05
N PRO A 35 5.86 -9.54 37.01
CA PRO A 35 7.07 -8.73 36.90
C PRO A 35 7.84 -9.14 35.64
N VAL A 36 8.44 -8.17 34.96
CA VAL A 36 9.43 -8.46 33.92
C VAL A 36 10.63 -9.11 34.61
N GLU A 37 11.10 -10.26 34.12
CA GLU A 37 12.33 -10.86 34.63
C GLU A 37 13.50 -10.07 34.03
N ASP A 38 14.21 -9.33 34.88
CA ASP A 38 15.36 -8.51 34.50
C ASP A 38 16.59 -9.40 34.22
N ASP A 39 16.61 -10.09 33.07
CA ASP A 39 17.85 -10.61 32.46
C ASP A 39 18.27 -9.73 31.27
N TYR A 40 18.08 -8.42 31.42
CA TYR A 40 18.69 -7.41 30.56
C TYR A 40 19.77 -6.69 31.37
N SER A 41 21.04 -6.99 31.07
CA SER A 41 22.11 -6.04 31.33
C SER A 41 21.97 -4.92 30.29
N GLY A 42 21.01 -4.03 30.50
CA GLY A 42 20.84 -2.79 29.75
C GLY A 42 21.13 -1.63 30.68
N SER A 43 22.39 -1.21 30.73
CA SER A 43 22.79 0.04 31.38
C SER A 43 22.20 1.21 30.60
N ASP A 44 21.01 1.68 30.98
CA ASP A 44 20.54 3.02 30.62
C ASP A 44 21.18 4.02 31.59
N SER A 45 22.36 4.50 31.21
CA SER A 45 23.05 5.57 31.90
C SER A 45 23.12 6.74 30.93
N GLY A 46 22.16 7.65 31.03
CA GLY A 46 22.17 8.89 30.27
C GLY A 46 23.42 9.71 30.59
N SER A 47 24.23 9.98 29.56
CA SER A 47 25.12 11.13 29.45
C SER A 47 25.62 11.25 27.99
N ASP A 48 25.54 12.46 27.47
CA ASP A 48 26.33 13.05 26.38
C ASP A 48 26.53 12.27 25.07
N ASP A 49 25.89 12.80 24.02
CA ASP A 49 26.24 12.66 22.59
C ASP A 49 27.76 12.73 22.37
N PRO A 50 28.36 11.72 21.72
CA PRO A 50 28.92 12.00 20.40
C PRO A 50 28.90 10.77 19.49
N GLU A 51 28.11 10.80 18.41
CA GLU A 51 28.46 10.34 17.05
C GLU A 51 27.22 10.50 16.14
N GLY A 52 26.81 11.75 15.94
CA GLY A 52 26.47 12.30 14.61
C GLY A 52 25.61 11.47 13.67
N PHE A 53 24.40 11.04 14.07
CA PHE A 53 23.35 10.82 13.07
C PHE A 53 22.88 12.20 12.58
N ASN A 54 23.68 12.81 11.71
CA ASN A 54 23.35 14.08 11.08
C ASN A 54 22.13 13.84 10.16
N ILE A 55 20.92 14.16 10.61
CA ILE A 55 19.72 14.19 9.75
C ILE A 55 19.71 15.45 8.86
N ARG A 56 20.87 16.08 8.67
CA ARG A 56 21.03 17.18 7.74
C ARG A 56 20.97 16.60 6.32
N PRO A 57 20.30 17.28 5.37
CA PRO A 57 20.24 16.84 3.97
C PRO A 57 21.60 16.77 3.25
N ASP A 58 22.67 17.19 3.93
CA ASP A 58 24.07 17.20 3.49
C ASP A 58 24.92 16.11 4.20
N SER A 59 24.33 15.27 5.05
CA SER A 59 25.11 14.22 5.70
C SER A 59 25.52 13.11 4.73
N GLU A 60 26.73 12.58 4.95
CA GLU A 60 27.42 11.60 4.09
C GLU A 60 26.65 10.28 3.87
N GLY A 61 25.56 10.04 4.61
CA GLY A 61 24.68 8.88 4.43
C GLY A 61 23.53 9.07 3.42
N TRP A 62 23.29 10.30 2.92
CA TRP A 62 22.27 10.59 1.89
C TRP A 62 22.86 10.73 0.48
N ASN A 63 24.18 10.57 0.33
CA ASN A 63 24.89 10.80 -0.93
C ASN A 63 25.09 9.52 -1.78
N ASP A 64 24.59 8.37 -1.34
CA ASP A 64 24.55 7.11 -2.11
C ASP A 64 23.23 6.98 -2.89
N VAL A 65 22.83 8.03 -3.61
CA VAL A 65 21.97 7.84 -4.78
C VAL A 65 22.91 7.47 -5.92
N GLU A 66 23.23 6.18 -6.02
CA GLU A 66 23.56 5.65 -7.34
C GLU A 66 22.30 5.85 -8.19
N ASP A 67 22.47 6.27 -9.45
CA ASP A 67 21.42 6.34 -10.46
C ASP A 67 20.98 4.91 -10.82
N ASP A 68 20.44 4.19 -9.83
CA ASP A 68 19.90 2.85 -9.94
C ASP A 68 18.47 2.98 -10.47
N SER A 69 18.36 3.64 -11.62
CA SER A 69 17.15 3.73 -12.42
C SER A 69 16.86 2.32 -12.95
N GLU A 70 16.29 1.46 -12.11
CA GLU A 70 15.85 0.13 -12.53
C GLU A 70 14.89 0.30 -13.72
N PRO A 71 15.07 -0.48 -14.80
CA PRO A 71 14.24 -0.34 -15.98
C PRO A 71 12.77 -0.65 -15.62
N VAL A 72 11.90 0.34 -15.77
CA VAL A 72 10.47 0.21 -15.51
C VAL A 72 9.88 -0.86 -16.43
N SER A 73 9.23 -1.86 -15.85
CA SER A 73 8.61 -2.96 -16.59
C SER A 73 7.10 -3.01 -16.29
N ILE A 74 6.29 -2.64 -17.28
CA ILE A 74 4.83 -2.52 -17.17
C ILE A 74 4.18 -3.74 -17.83
N LYS A 75 3.48 -4.54 -17.03
CA LYS A 75 2.75 -5.71 -17.52
C LYS A 75 1.45 -5.28 -18.21
N CYS A 76 1.09 -5.90 -19.35
CA CYS A 76 -0.22 -5.72 -19.99
C CYS A 76 -1.37 -6.08 -19.04
N LEU A 77 -2.49 -5.36 -19.12
CA LEU A 77 -3.68 -5.62 -18.28
C LEU A 77 -4.31 -7.01 -18.49
N LEU A 78 -4.21 -7.58 -19.69
CA LEU A 78 -4.99 -8.75 -20.13
C LEU A 78 -4.14 -9.99 -20.44
N CYS A 79 -2.81 -9.84 -20.55
CA CYS A 79 -1.88 -10.94 -20.82
C CYS A 79 -0.58 -10.84 -20.00
N ASP A 80 0.35 -11.75 -20.28
CA ASP A 80 1.65 -11.85 -19.60
C ASP A 80 2.76 -11.01 -20.23
N ASP A 81 2.49 -10.28 -21.31
CA ASP A 81 3.47 -9.43 -21.98
C ASP A 81 3.84 -8.22 -21.13
N VAL A 82 5.10 -7.78 -21.23
CA VAL A 82 5.67 -6.70 -20.43
C VAL A 82 6.37 -5.71 -21.35
N PHE A 83 6.20 -4.41 -21.07
CA PHE A 83 6.69 -3.30 -21.88
C PHE A 83 7.42 -2.27 -21.02
N ALA A 84 8.24 -1.43 -21.64
CA ALA A 84 8.99 -0.39 -20.94
C ALA A 84 8.24 0.94 -20.78
N ASP A 85 7.07 1.08 -21.41
CA ASP A 85 6.35 2.34 -21.52
C ASP A 85 4.83 2.13 -21.45
N VAL A 86 4.14 3.05 -20.76
CA VAL A 86 2.70 2.96 -20.51
C VAL A 86 1.90 3.14 -21.80
N LYS A 87 2.33 4.01 -22.72
CA LYS A 87 1.66 4.27 -24.00
C LYS A 87 1.77 3.05 -24.91
N VAL A 88 2.95 2.42 -24.94
CA VAL A 88 3.14 1.15 -25.67
C VAL A 88 2.26 0.04 -25.09
N THR A 89 2.16 -0.06 -23.76
CA THR A 89 1.27 -1.02 -23.09
C THR A 89 -0.20 -0.80 -23.45
N MET A 90 -0.66 0.47 -23.46
CA MET A 90 -2.04 0.81 -23.83
C MET A 90 -2.31 0.56 -25.31
N GLU A 91 -1.35 0.82 -26.20
CA GLU A 91 -1.46 0.51 -27.62
C GLU A 91 -1.62 -1.01 -27.84
N HIS A 92 -0.82 -1.83 -27.16
CA HIS A 92 -0.96 -3.29 -27.19
C HIS A 92 -2.33 -3.76 -26.68
N CYS A 93 -2.83 -3.21 -25.56
CA CYS A 93 -4.19 -3.48 -25.08
C CYS A 93 -5.25 -3.20 -26.17
N LYS A 94 -5.05 -2.14 -26.95
CA LYS A 94 -5.97 -1.75 -28.03
C LYS A 94 -5.87 -2.64 -29.26
N THR A 95 -4.67 -3.01 -29.70
CA THR A 95 -4.45 -3.76 -30.94
C THR A 95 -4.70 -5.26 -30.79
N ASP A 96 -4.23 -5.85 -29.69
CA ASP A 96 -4.25 -7.30 -29.51
C ASP A 96 -5.47 -7.77 -28.73
N HIS A 97 -6.03 -6.91 -27.87
CA HIS A 97 -7.15 -7.27 -27.00
C HIS A 97 -8.44 -6.48 -27.26
N GLU A 98 -8.42 -5.54 -28.21
CA GLU A 98 -9.54 -4.64 -28.50
C GLU A 98 -10.03 -3.88 -27.25
N PHE A 99 -9.11 -3.57 -26.33
CA PHE A 99 -9.39 -2.95 -25.05
C PHE A 99 -8.73 -1.57 -24.95
N ASP A 100 -9.54 -0.51 -24.90
CA ASP A 100 -9.06 0.88 -24.81
C ASP A 100 -9.32 1.43 -23.40
N PHE A 101 -8.32 1.30 -22.52
CA PHE A 101 -8.39 1.80 -21.14
C PHE A 101 -8.60 3.32 -21.09
N VAL A 102 -7.95 4.06 -22.00
CA VAL A 102 -8.01 5.54 -22.03
C VAL A 102 -9.41 6.00 -22.43
N ASP A 103 -10.05 5.32 -23.38
CA ASP A 103 -11.43 5.59 -23.76
C ASP A 103 -12.41 5.30 -22.61
N ILE A 104 -12.24 4.17 -21.91
CA ILE A 104 -13.08 3.82 -20.74
C ILE A 104 -12.92 4.86 -19.63
N LYS A 105 -11.69 5.27 -19.33
CA LYS A 105 -11.38 6.30 -18.34
C LYS A 105 -12.11 7.60 -18.64
N LYS A 106 -12.07 8.05 -19.90
CA LYS A 106 -12.77 9.26 -20.37
C LYS A 106 -14.28 9.10 -20.38
N ALA A 107 -14.80 7.98 -20.87
CA ALA A 107 -16.23 7.74 -21.00
C ALA A 107 -16.95 7.64 -19.65
N LYS A 108 -16.26 7.17 -18.62
CA LYS A 108 -16.78 7.03 -17.25
C LYS A 108 -16.31 8.13 -16.30
N GLU A 109 -15.55 9.11 -16.80
CA GLU A 109 -14.98 10.21 -16.01
C GLU A 109 -14.23 9.69 -14.76
N LEU A 110 -13.41 8.65 -14.94
CA LEU A 110 -12.69 8.03 -13.82
C LEU A 110 -11.61 8.97 -13.31
N ASP A 111 -11.63 9.21 -12.00
CA ASP A 111 -10.52 9.85 -11.30
C ASP A 111 -9.35 8.87 -11.10
N PHE A 112 -8.25 9.36 -10.54
CA PHE A 112 -7.05 8.56 -10.29
C PHE A 112 -7.36 7.28 -9.48
N TYR A 113 -8.10 7.40 -8.38
CA TYR A 113 -8.42 6.26 -7.52
C TYR A 113 -9.37 5.27 -8.18
N SER A 114 -10.38 5.75 -8.91
CA SER A 114 -11.28 4.87 -9.68
C SER A 114 -10.53 4.15 -10.80
N SER A 115 -9.52 4.80 -11.39
CA SER A 115 -8.63 4.18 -12.38
C SER A 115 -7.80 3.06 -11.76
N ILE A 116 -7.24 3.27 -10.55
CA ILE A 116 -6.54 2.21 -9.79
C ILE A 116 -7.48 1.03 -9.50
N LYS A 117 -8.70 1.31 -9.03
CA LYS A 117 -9.69 0.27 -8.74
C LYS A 117 -10.01 -0.56 -9.97
N LEU A 118 -10.21 0.10 -11.12
CA LEU A 118 -10.46 -0.59 -12.39
C LEU A 118 -9.30 -1.47 -12.83
N VAL A 119 -8.05 -0.97 -12.74
CA VAL A 119 -6.85 -1.76 -13.07
C VAL A 119 -6.77 -3.00 -12.19
N ASN A 120 -6.90 -2.85 -10.88
CA ASN A 120 -6.84 -3.99 -9.95
C ASN A 120 -8.00 -4.96 -10.15
N TYR A 121 -9.19 -4.48 -10.47
CA TYR A 121 -10.30 -5.34 -10.85
C TYR A 121 -9.97 -6.18 -12.08
N ILE A 122 -9.52 -5.56 -13.17
CA ILE A 122 -9.12 -6.27 -14.41
C ILE A 122 -8.05 -7.33 -14.11
N ARG A 123 -7.02 -6.96 -13.34
CA ARG A 123 -5.97 -7.89 -12.90
C ARG A 123 -6.53 -9.08 -12.14
N SER A 124 -7.47 -8.83 -11.21
CA SER A 124 -8.06 -9.88 -10.38
C SER A 124 -8.89 -10.88 -11.19
N GLU A 125 -9.63 -10.39 -12.19
CA GLU A 125 -10.44 -11.24 -13.07
C GLU A 125 -9.55 -12.05 -14.02
N VAL A 126 -8.49 -11.44 -14.57
CA VAL A 126 -7.53 -12.14 -15.43
C VAL A 126 -6.80 -13.24 -14.64
N LEU A 127 -6.42 -12.99 -13.39
CA LEU A 127 -5.87 -14.02 -12.50
C LEU A 127 -6.87 -15.12 -12.17
N ALA A 128 -8.17 -14.80 -12.12
CA ALA A 128 -9.24 -15.78 -11.96
C ALA A 128 -9.51 -16.61 -13.24
N GLY A 129 -8.90 -16.25 -14.36
CA GLY A 129 -9.01 -16.94 -15.65
C GLY A 129 -9.99 -16.29 -16.64
N GLU A 130 -10.53 -15.12 -16.32
CA GLU A 130 -11.43 -14.37 -17.20
C GLU A 130 -10.61 -13.54 -18.20
N ALA A 131 -10.61 -13.97 -19.47
CA ALA A 131 -9.84 -13.29 -20.52
C ALA A 131 -10.40 -11.92 -20.92
N LYS A 132 -11.67 -11.64 -20.60
CA LYS A 132 -12.37 -10.38 -20.93
C LYS A 132 -13.24 -9.94 -19.76
N PRO A 133 -12.67 -9.21 -18.78
CA PRO A 133 -13.43 -8.71 -17.63
C PRO A 133 -14.51 -7.73 -18.04
N ASP A 134 -15.65 -7.77 -17.34
CA ASP A 134 -16.74 -6.84 -17.58
C ASP A 134 -16.49 -5.51 -16.86
N VAL A 135 -15.99 -4.54 -17.62
CA VAL A 135 -15.70 -3.19 -17.13
C VAL A 135 -16.91 -2.25 -17.25
N GLN A 136 -18.05 -2.72 -17.78
CA GLN A 136 -19.19 -1.85 -18.08
C GLN A 136 -19.93 -1.40 -16.82
N ASP A 137 -20.05 -2.27 -15.82
CA ASP A 137 -20.69 -1.94 -14.55
C ASP A 137 -19.69 -1.34 -13.55
N PRO A 138 -19.79 -0.04 -13.20
CA PRO A 138 -18.92 0.56 -12.20
C PRO A 138 -19.07 -0.06 -10.81
N LEU A 139 -20.22 -0.68 -10.52
CA LEU A 139 -20.45 -1.33 -9.22
C LEU A 139 -19.59 -2.60 -9.04
N ALA A 140 -19.15 -3.23 -10.14
CA ALA A 140 -18.31 -4.43 -10.08
C ALA A 140 -16.94 -4.15 -9.43
N TRP A 141 -16.44 -2.92 -9.57
CA TRP A 141 -15.11 -2.50 -9.08
C TRP A 141 -15.17 -1.30 -8.13
N ALA A 142 -16.35 -0.95 -7.60
CA ALA A 142 -16.52 0.18 -6.68
C ALA A 142 -15.90 -0.07 -5.29
N ASP A 143 -15.75 -1.33 -4.89
CA ASP A 143 -15.29 -1.74 -3.56
C ASP A 143 -13.83 -1.28 -3.29
N ASP A 144 -13.57 -0.78 -2.08
CA ASP A 144 -12.26 -0.29 -1.67
C ASP A 144 -11.19 -1.39 -1.59
N LYS A 145 -11.58 -2.67 -1.59
CA LYS A 145 -10.62 -3.78 -1.73
C LYS A 145 -9.75 -3.64 -2.99
N PHE A 146 -10.26 -3.00 -4.05
CA PHE A 146 -9.51 -2.79 -5.29
C PHE A 146 -8.54 -1.60 -5.24
N LEU A 147 -8.46 -0.88 -4.12
CA LEU A 147 -7.36 0.06 -3.88
C LEU A 147 -6.07 -0.66 -3.45
N GLN A 148 -6.14 -1.95 -3.13
CA GLN A 148 -4.96 -2.76 -2.88
C GLN A 148 -4.41 -3.32 -4.20
N PRO A 149 -3.12 -3.13 -4.50
CA PRO A 149 -2.49 -3.68 -5.70
C PRO A 149 -2.69 -5.20 -5.79
N THR A 150 -3.21 -5.67 -6.92
CA THR A 150 -3.41 -7.10 -7.15
C THR A 150 -2.10 -7.80 -7.54
N LEU A 151 -1.20 -7.08 -8.21
CA LEU A 151 0.14 -7.53 -8.58
C LEU A 151 1.18 -6.83 -7.69
N PRO A 152 2.21 -7.55 -7.19
CA PRO A 152 3.35 -6.90 -6.55
C PRO A 152 4.09 -6.02 -7.56
N ASP A 153 4.54 -4.84 -7.12
CA ASP A 153 5.32 -3.91 -7.93
C ASP A 153 4.68 -3.56 -9.28
N ASP A 154 3.34 -3.35 -9.30
CA ASP A 154 2.61 -2.99 -10.53
C ASP A 154 2.96 -1.57 -10.99
N ALA A 155 4.00 -1.47 -11.82
CA ALA A 155 4.50 -0.23 -12.40
C ALA A 155 3.40 0.58 -13.12
N LEU A 156 2.37 -0.08 -13.66
CA LEU A 156 1.27 0.59 -14.35
C LEU A 156 0.55 1.60 -13.44
N LEU A 157 0.38 1.27 -12.16
CA LEU A 157 -0.37 2.09 -11.21
C LEU A 157 0.29 3.45 -10.96
N PHE A 158 1.60 3.55 -11.13
CA PHE A 158 2.37 4.78 -10.93
C PHE A 158 2.37 5.68 -12.17
N SER A 159 2.16 5.12 -13.36
CA SER A 159 2.16 5.84 -14.64
C SER A 159 0.74 6.15 -15.17
N LEU A 160 -0.31 5.97 -14.36
CA LEU A 160 -1.69 6.23 -14.79
C LEU A 160 -1.97 7.71 -15.08
N ASP A 161 -1.28 8.63 -14.40
CA ASP A 161 -1.43 10.08 -14.61
C ASP A 161 -0.82 10.55 -15.93
N GLU A 162 0.24 9.89 -16.41
CA GLU A 162 0.88 10.18 -17.70
C GLU A 162 -0.08 9.97 -18.89
N LEU A 163 -1.16 9.20 -18.69
CA LEU A 163 -2.21 8.97 -19.69
C LEU A 163 -3.19 10.15 -19.82
N ASP A 164 -3.27 11.03 -18.82
CA ASP A 164 -4.14 12.20 -18.82
C ASP A 164 -3.48 13.43 -19.45
N GLU A 165 -2.16 13.44 -19.51
CA GLU A 165 -1.40 14.55 -20.06
C GLU A 165 -1.56 14.61 -21.58
N SER A 166 -2.46 15.48 -22.05
CA SER A 166 -2.36 16.03 -23.40
C SER A 166 -0.99 16.68 -23.53
N PRO A 167 -0.26 16.53 -24.66
CA PRO A 167 1.11 17.03 -24.79
C PRO A 167 1.14 18.51 -24.41
N LEU A 168 1.66 18.81 -23.23
CA LEU A 168 2.06 20.16 -22.90
C LEU A 168 3.16 20.48 -23.91
N SER A 169 2.92 21.49 -24.73
CA SER A 169 3.90 22.01 -25.65
C SER A 169 5.11 22.50 -24.84
N ASP A 170 6.15 21.68 -24.76
CA ASP A 170 7.48 22.07 -24.32
C ASP A 170 8.06 23.07 -25.33
N GLU A 171 7.58 24.31 -25.30
CA GLU A 171 8.23 25.43 -25.95
C GLU A 171 9.39 25.93 -25.07
N GLU A 172 10.44 25.11 -24.99
CA GLU A 172 11.79 25.55 -24.65
C GLU A 172 12.38 26.31 -25.86
N GLU A 173 11.93 27.54 -26.09
CA GLU A 173 12.63 28.49 -26.98
C GLU A 173 13.83 29.08 -26.23
N VAL A 174 14.92 28.30 -26.18
CA VAL A 174 16.27 28.86 -26.01
C VAL A 174 16.60 29.66 -27.27
N SER A 175 16.44 30.98 -27.20
CA SER A 175 17.11 31.90 -28.13
C SER A 175 18.07 32.79 -27.37
N SER A 176 19.26 32.23 -27.18
CA SER A 176 20.47 32.98 -26.96
C SER A 176 20.81 33.75 -28.24
N LYS A 177 20.78 35.09 -28.18
CA LYS A 177 21.54 35.91 -29.12
C LYS A 177 22.20 37.08 -28.39
N ALA A 178 23.45 36.82 -28.02
CA ALA A 178 24.48 37.85 -27.99
C ALA A 178 24.73 38.31 -29.44
N ASP A 179 24.63 39.61 -29.70
CA ASP A 179 25.73 40.48 -30.17
C ASP A 179 25.28 41.96 -30.03
#